data_AF-A0A6A6DXZ4-F1
#
_entry.id   AF-A0A6A6DXZ4-F1
#
_cell.length_a   1.000
_cell.length_b   1.000
_cell.length_c   1.000
_cell.angle_alpha   90.00
_cell.angle_beta   90.00
_cell.angle_gamma   90.00
#
_symmetry.space_group_name_H-M   'P 1'
#
loop_
_entity.id
_entity.type
_entity.pdbx_description
1 polymer ?
#
loop_
_entity_poly.entity_id
_entity_poly.type
_entity_poly.pdbx_seq_one_letter_code
_entity_poly.pdbx_strand_id
1 'polypeptide(L)'
;SDPVLTFRGCKKLCGGGIGWYTDSGPRLNTWIIPVLILISNMDVSPIDKRKYQIILHLLGDPIDSLWSLLTNIEAWSRLHHTATKYRKPSNGVGVGEAKVIGTLLGAMDELSLPVKDPIAVYLHLFRGWDTEKMSSAQLMGVMFDTAHKLADTRTDDILRTCLAVVLYFWQVISAFIAILGGGDLSPPSGRIATAIFMTWIIPIVLLSNVVGGFVSRRSCFQIMQDFVRKIPRKGDVGAIRDWQPCYLALLWYVHKEDYFVAQAWNGAIYIYRPHKRLLQGSSRTLGSSAALLMLAVLPVFISTVTSEVIIYYNPPRGLGCRGVLVLAFISAYVASALLTWCFSCW
;
A
#
# COMPACT_ATOMS: atom_id res chain seq x y z
N SER A 1 5.54 -5.91 -45.25
CA SER A 1 5.27 -4.47 -45.36
C SER A 1 5.29 -3.89 -43.96
N ASP A 2 6.28 -3.06 -43.67
CA ASP A 2 6.48 -2.52 -42.33
C ASP A 2 5.34 -1.57 -41.95
N PRO A 3 4.74 -1.70 -40.76
CA PRO A 3 3.72 -0.77 -40.29
C PRO A 3 4.39 0.51 -39.80
N VAL A 4 4.95 1.30 -40.72
CA VAL A 4 5.39 2.66 -40.42
C VAL A 4 4.16 3.45 -39.97
N LEU A 5 4.23 3.98 -38.75
CA LEU A 5 3.16 4.61 -37.99
C LEU A 5 2.80 5.98 -38.58
N THR A 6 2.27 5.98 -39.80
CA THR A 6 1.90 7.19 -40.53
C THR A 6 0.47 7.62 -40.18
N PHE A 7 0.25 8.93 -40.04
CA PHE A 7 -1.10 9.49 -39.84
C PHE A 7 -2.10 9.02 -40.91
N ARG A 8 -1.65 8.92 -42.17
CA ARG A 8 -2.47 8.41 -43.30
C ARG A 8 -2.82 6.93 -43.14
N GLY A 9 -1.90 6.11 -42.63
CA GLY A 9 -2.15 4.71 -42.28
C GLY A 9 -3.16 4.58 -41.14
N CYS A 10 -2.96 5.33 -40.05
CA CYS A 10 -3.90 5.35 -38.92
C CYS A 10 -5.31 5.79 -39.35
N LYS A 11 -5.44 6.88 -40.11
CA LYS A 11 -6.74 7.36 -40.61
C LYS A 11 -7.42 6.36 -41.57
N LYS A 12 -6.64 5.56 -42.31
CA LYS A 12 -7.15 4.49 -43.18
C LYS A 12 -7.61 3.25 -42.40
N LEU A 13 -6.96 2.92 -41.28
CA LEU A 13 -7.26 1.74 -40.47
C LEU A 13 -8.32 1.99 -39.37
N CYS A 14 -8.31 3.17 -38.76
CA CYS A 14 -9.15 3.53 -37.61
C CYS A 14 -10.30 4.48 -37.97
N GLY A 15 -10.35 4.96 -39.23
CA GLY A 15 -11.28 6.01 -39.64
C GLY A 15 -10.81 7.42 -39.22
N GLY A 16 -11.66 8.41 -39.47
CA GLY A 16 -11.37 9.83 -39.23
C GLY A 16 -12.27 10.52 -38.22
N GLY A 17 -12.96 9.77 -37.36
CA GLY A 17 -13.95 10.30 -36.42
C GLY A 17 -13.84 9.69 -35.02
N ILE A 18 -14.59 10.26 -34.08
CA ILE A 18 -14.75 9.76 -32.71
C ILE A 18 -15.94 8.79 -32.72
N GLY A 19 -15.76 7.59 -32.18
CA GLY A 19 -16.83 6.59 -32.13
C GLY A 19 -16.49 5.43 -31.19
N TRP A 20 -17.52 4.69 -30.78
CA TRP A 20 -17.35 3.47 -29.98
C TRP A 20 -16.82 2.33 -30.84
N TYR A 21 -15.91 1.54 -30.28
CA TYR A 21 -15.51 0.29 -30.90
C TYR A 21 -16.65 -0.73 -30.82
N THR A 22 -16.90 -1.49 -31.88
CA THR A 22 -17.95 -2.53 -31.91
C THR A 22 -17.68 -3.64 -30.89
N ASP A 23 -16.42 -3.90 -30.55
CA ASP A 23 -15.97 -4.84 -29.52
C ASP A 23 -15.83 -4.21 -28.10
N SER A 24 -16.46 -3.05 -27.83
CA SER A 24 -16.38 -2.39 -26.51
C SER A 24 -16.92 -3.25 -25.36
N GLY A 25 -17.96 -4.06 -25.59
CA GLY A 25 -18.53 -4.98 -24.58
C GLY A 25 -17.57 -6.10 -24.18
N PRO A 26 -17.09 -6.94 -25.12
CA PRO A 26 -16.05 -7.93 -24.87
C PRO A 26 -14.80 -7.32 -24.22
N ARG A 27 -14.39 -6.10 -24.63
CA ARG A 27 -13.31 -5.35 -23.99
C ARG A 27 -13.61 -5.06 -22.50
N LEU A 28 -14.72 -4.41 -22.19
CA LEU A 28 -15.12 -4.12 -20.80
C LEU A 28 -15.07 -5.38 -19.92
N ASN A 29 -15.60 -6.50 -20.41
CA ASN A 29 -15.66 -7.75 -19.66
C ASN A 29 -14.31 -8.48 -19.51
N THR A 30 -13.42 -8.41 -20.51
CA THR A 30 -12.15 -9.16 -20.52
C THR A 30 -10.99 -8.45 -19.83
N TRP A 31 -11.01 -7.12 -19.68
CA TRP A 31 -9.92 -6.39 -19.02
C TRP A 31 -10.34 -5.30 -18.03
N ILE A 32 -11.39 -4.49 -18.30
CA ILE A 32 -11.80 -3.44 -17.35
C ILE A 32 -12.35 -4.07 -16.07
N ILE A 33 -13.39 -4.91 -16.18
CA ILE A 33 -14.05 -5.51 -15.02
C ILE A 33 -13.07 -6.32 -14.14
N PRO A 34 -12.18 -7.18 -14.69
CA PRO A 34 -11.15 -7.87 -13.91
C PRO A 34 -10.22 -6.94 -13.14
N VAL A 35 -9.74 -5.87 -13.78
CA VAL A 35 -8.86 -4.88 -13.15
C VAL A 35 -9.60 -4.10 -12.06
N LEU A 36 -10.85 -3.71 -12.30
CA LEU A 36 -11.68 -3.06 -11.29
C LEU A 36 -11.99 -3.98 -10.10
N ILE A 37 -12.20 -5.28 -10.33
CA ILE A 37 -12.38 -6.27 -9.27
C ILE A 37 -11.09 -6.38 -8.42
N LEU A 38 -9.92 -6.47 -9.04
CA LEU A 38 -8.64 -6.46 -8.31
C LEU A 38 -8.47 -5.18 -7.49
N ILE A 39 -8.68 -4.01 -8.09
CA ILE A 39 -8.60 -2.71 -7.39
C ILE A 39 -9.61 -2.62 -6.24
N SER A 40 -10.82 -3.16 -6.39
CA SER A 40 -11.83 -3.20 -5.32
C SER A 40 -11.47 -4.15 -4.15
N ASN A 41 -10.51 -5.05 -4.35
CA ASN A 41 -9.95 -5.91 -3.30
C ASN A 41 -8.71 -5.29 -2.62
N MET A 42 -8.25 -4.12 -3.07
CA MET A 42 -7.22 -3.38 -2.35
C MET A 42 -7.79 -2.82 -1.05
N ASP A 43 -7.04 -2.91 0.04
CA ASP A 43 -7.50 -2.42 1.33
C ASP A 43 -7.50 -0.88 1.34
N VAL A 44 -8.69 -0.31 1.51
CA VAL A 44 -8.92 1.13 1.52
C VAL A 44 -9.60 1.53 2.81
N SER A 45 -8.99 2.46 3.54
CA SER A 45 -9.58 3.01 4.77
C SER A 45 -10.99 3.55 4.47
N PRO A 46 -12.00 3.33 5.35
CA PRO A 46 -13.40 3.73 5.11
C PRO A 46 -13.63 5.25 5.28
N ILE A 47 -12.69 6.07 4.82
CA ILE A 47 -12.70 7.53 4.92
C ILE A 47 -13.33 8.11 3.65
N ASP A 48 -14.66 8.30 3.71
CA ASP A 48 -15.44 9.13 2.78
C ASP A 48 -15.37 8.67 1.30
N LYS A 49 -15.99 9.41 0.39
CA LYS A 49 -15.82 9.25 -1.07
C LYS A 49 -14.37 9.51 -1.53
N ARG A 50 -13.53 10.06 -0.66
CA ARG A 50 -12.11 10.39 -0.93
C ARG A 50 -11.25 9.17 -1.23
N LYS A 51 -11.69 7.96 -0.87
CA LYS A 51 -11.06 6.69 -1.30
C LYS A 51 -10.83 6.57 -2.82
N TYR A 52 -11.59 7.28 -3.67
CA TYR A 52 -11.32 7.30 -5.10
C TYR A 52 -9.98 7.98 -5.47
N GLN A 53 -9.47 8.90 -4.65
CA GLN A 53 -8.15 9.50 -4.84
C GLN A 53 -7.03 8.46 -4.66
N ILE A 54 -7.23 7.43 -3.83
CA ILE A 54 -6.31 6.28 -3.69
C ILE A 54 -6.16 5.57 -5.02
N ILE A 55 -7.28 5.32 -5.70
CA ILE A 55 -7.30 4.62 -6.98
C ILE A 55 -6.64 5.48 -8.07
N LEU A 56 -6.79 6.80 -8.02
CA LEU A 56 -6.08 7.72 -8.92
C LEU A 56 -4.57 7.73 -8.66
N HIS A 57 -4.11 7.78 -7.40
CA HIS A 57 -2.68 7.68 -7.05
C HIS A 57 -2.10 6.33 -7.46
N LEU A 58 -2.79 5.24 -7.18
CA LEU A 58 -2.42 3.89 -7.60
C LEU A 58 -2.22 3.77 -9.12
N LEU A 59 -3.15 4.32 -9.90
CA LEU A 59 -3.14 4.23 -11.36
C LEU A 59 -2.20 5.24 -12.03
N GLY A 60 -1.84 6.34 -11.35
CA GLY A 60 -0.92 7.37 -11.82
C GLY A 60 0.53 7.19 -11.37
N ASP A 61 0.74 6.62 -10.18
CA ASP A 61 2.05 6.37 -9.56
C ASP A 61 2.10 4.98 -8.88
N PRO A 62 2.13 3.90 -9.68
CA PRO A 62 2.19 2.54 -9.16
C PRO A 62 3.54 2.23 -8.49
N ILE A 63 4.61 2.94 -8.87
CA ILE A 63 5.96 2.75 -8.33
C ILE A 63 6.03 3.32 -6.91
N ASP A 64 5.56 4.55 -6.67
CA ASP A 64 5.48 5.10 -5.31
C ASP A 64 4.53 4.29 -4.42
N SER A 65 3.41 3.81 -4.97
CA SER A 65 2.45 2.96 -4.27
C SER A 65 3.08 1.65 -3.80
N LEU A 66 3.82 0.94 -4.68
CA LEU A 66 4.59 -0.25 -4.32
C LEU A 66 5.69 0.07 -3.30
N TRP A 67 6.44 1.15 -3.51
CA TRP A 67 7.55 1.53 -2.64
C TRP A 67 7.08 1.90 -1.24
N SER A 68 5.95 2.59 -1.12
CA SER A 68 5.29 2.92 0.16
C SER A 68 4.85 1.65 0.90
N LEU A 69 4.18 0.71 0.23
CA LEU A 69 3.80 -0.58 0.79
C LEU A 69 5.00 -1.40 1.30
N LEU A 70 6.03 -1.55 0.46
CA LEU A 70 7.26 -2.26 0.84
C LEU A 70 7.98 -1.57 2.01
N THR A 71 7.98 -0.23 2.05
CA THR A 71 8.57 0.54 3.16
C THR A 71 7.77 0.35 4.46
N ASN A 72 6.44 0.25 4.42
CA ASN A 72 5.63 -0.06 5.59
C ASN A 72 5.92 -1.46 6.14
N ILE A 73 6.03 -2.47 5.27
CA ILE A 73 6.40 -3.85 5.67
C ILE A 73 7.79 -3.87 6.34
N GLU A 74 8.80 -3.26 5.73
CA GLU A 74 10.16 -3.23 6.29
C GLU A 74 10.23 -2.39 7.58
N ALA A 75 9.47 -1.29 7.69
CA ALA A 75 9.37 -0.52 8.92
C ALA A 75 8.80 -1.37 10.07
N TRP A 76 7.67 -2.06 9.86
CA TRP A 76 7.06 -2.91 10.88
C TRP A 76 7.91 -4.15 11.22
N SER A 77 8.60 -4.73 10.22
CA SER A 77 9.62 -5.76 10.42
C SER A 77 10.74 -5.29 11.37
N ARG A 78 11.25 -4.06 11.17
CA ARG A 78 12.26 -3.44 12.05
C ARG A 78 11.72 -3.16 13.45
N LEU A 79 10.47 -2.72 13.59
CA LEU A 79 9.84 -2.51 14.90
C LEU A 79 9.69 -3.82 15.66
N HIS A 80 9.26 -4.89 15.01
CA HIS A 80 9.18 -6.22 15.63
C HIS A 80 10.58 -6.76 16.00
N HIS A 81 11.57 -6.62 15.13
CA HIS A 81 12.96 -6.99 15.45
C HIS A 81 13.60 -6.12 16.55
N THR A 82 13.12 -4.89 16.73
CA THR A 82 13.57 -4.03 17.83
C THR A 82 12.87 -4.41 19.14
N ALA A 83 11.59 -4.77 19.09
CA ALA A 83 10.85 -5.33 20.22
C ALA A 83 11.49 -6.61 20.77
N THR A 84 11.97 -7.51 19.91
CA THR A 84 12.71 -8.71 20.36
C THR A 84 14.06 -8.38 21.00
N LYS A 85 14.77 -7.34 20.54
CA LYS A 85 16.03 -6.87 21.16
C LYS A 85 15.82 -6.28 22.56
N TYR A 86 14.76 -5.50 22.78
CA TYR A 86 14.44 -4.95 24.10
C TYR A 86 14.09 -6.01 25.14
N ARG A 87 13.71 -7.22 24.70
CA ARG A 87 13.30 -8.32 25.58
C ARG A 87 14.12 -9.58 25.30
N LYS A 88 15.40 -9.55 25.67
CA LYS A 88 16.27 -10.74 25.68
C LYS A 88 15.52 -11.88 26.42
N PRO A 89 15.24 -13.02 25.76
CA PRO A 89 14.42 -14.06 26.35
C PRO A 89 15.21 -14.80 27.44
N SER A 90 14.99 -14.42 28.70
CA SER A 90 15.71 -15.04 29.84
C SER A 90 15.34 -16.52 30.02
N ASN A 91 14.13 -16.95 29.64
CA ASN A 91 13.64 -18.33 29.72
C ASN A 91 12.45 -18.61 28.76
N GLY A 92 12.52 -18.19 27.49
CA GLY A 92 11.49 -18.47 26.47
C GLY A 92 10.15 -17.71 26.59
N VAL A 93 9.77 -17.25 27.79
CA VAL A 93 8.54 -16.46 28.07
C VAL A 93 8.42 -15.17 27.22
N GLY A 94 9.56 -14.62 26.75
CA GLY A 94 9.62 -13.35 26.02
C GLY A 94 9.03 -13.32 24.60
N VAL A 95 8.72 -14.46 23.98
CA VAL A 95 8.32 -14.49 22.55
C VAL A 95 6.95 -13.85 22.29
N GLY A 96 5.97 -14.10 23.17
CA GLY A 96 4.65 -13.44 23.07
C GLY A 96 4.74 -11.94 23.35
N GLU A 97 5.62 -11.54 24.26
CA GLU A 97 5.79 -10.17 24.73
C GLU A 97 6.42 -9.27 23.65
N ALA A 98 7.35 -9.81 22.86
CA ALA A 98 7.91 -9.11 21.70
C ALA A 98 6.89 -8.91 20.56
N LYS A 99 5.92 -9.84 20.39
CA LYS A 99 4.79 -9.63 19.46
C LYS A 99 3.90 -8.49 19.95
N VAL A 100 3.51 -8.49 21.23
CA VAL A 100 2.72 -7.40 21.87
C VAL A 100 3.37 -6.03 21.68
N ILE A 101 4.66 -5.91 22.00
CA ILE A 101 5.40 -4.66 21.84
C ILE A 101 5.49 -4.28 20.35
N GLY A 102 5.71 -5.24 19.45
CA GLY A 102 5.69 -5.01 18.00
C GLY A 102 4.34 -4.48 17.49
N THR A 103 3.22 -5.04 17.94
CA THR A 103 1.86 -4.56 17.59
C THR A 103 1.62 -3.14 18.09
N LEU A 104 1.99 -2.83 19.34
CA LEU A 104 1.88 -1.48 19.89
C LEU A 104 2.77 -0.48 19.14
N LEU A 105 4.01 -0.84 18.81
CA LEU A 105 4.91 -0.01 18.01
C LEU A 105 4.39 0.20 16.58
N GLY A 106 3.79 -0.82 15.95
CA GLY A 106 3.15 -0.70 14.64
C GLY A 106 1.94 0.24 14.66
N ALA A 107 1.09 0.15 15.69
CA ALA A 107 0.02 1.11 15.90
C ALA A 107 0.55 2.54 16.16
N MET A 108 1.67 2.67 16.87
CA MET A 108 2.35 3.97 17.05
C MET A 108 2.95 4.51 15.74
N ASP A 109 3.57 3.69 14.88
CA ASP A 109 4.09 4.10 13.55
C ASP A 109 2.97 4.52 12.59
N GLU A 110 1.80 3.91 12.70
CA GLU A 110 0.67 4.21 11.82
C GLU A 110 -0.12 5.47 12.26
N LEU A 111 -0.19 5.70 13.58
CA LEU A 111 -0.80 6.90 14.16
C LEU A 111 0.14 8.11 14.17
N SER A 112 1.45 7.88 14.32
CA SER A 112 2.47 8.93 14.25
C SER A 112 2.75 9.26 12.78
N LEU A 113 2.59 10.52 12.40
CA LEU A 113 3.09 11.00 11.11
C LEU A 113 4.62 10.72 11.01
N PRO A 114 5.17 10.52 9.79
CA PRO A 114 6.52 10.00 9.54
C PRO A 114 7.72 10.81 10.08
N VAL A 115 7.47 11.81 10.91
CA VAL A 115 8.44 12.72 11.53
C VAL A 115 9.00 12.15 12.85
N LYS A 116 8.27 11.27 13.55
CA LYS A 116 8.70 10.77 14.88
C LYS A 116 8.94 9.27 14.91
N ASP A 117 10.01 8.89 15.60
CA ASP A 117 10.34 7.49 15.89
C ASP A 117 9.31 6.90 16.90
N PRO A 118 8.56 5.85 16.54
CA PRO A 118 7.61 5.21 17.45
C PRO A 118 8.29 4.58 18.67
N ILE A 119 9.59 4.23 18.61
CA ILE A 119 10.35 3.74 19.77
C ILE A 119 10.55 4.88 20.78
N ALA A 120 10.85 6.09 20.33
CA ALA A 120 10.93 7.27 21.20
C ALA A 120 9.57 7.59 21.86
N VAL A 121 8.46 7.45 21.12
CA VAL A 121 7.09 7.60 21.67
C VAL A 121 6.81 6.53 22.73
N TYR A 122 7.15 5.27 22.45
CA TYR A 122 7.04 4.15 23.37
C TYR A 122 7.85 4.39 24.65
N LEU A 123 9.14 4.72 24.54
CA LEU A 123 10.01 4.97 25.70
C LEU A 123 9.52 6.15 26.55
N HIS A 124 9.03 7.22 25.91
CA HIS A 124 8.42 8.35 26.62
C HIS A 124 7.15 7.95 27.38
N LEU A 125 6.34 7.05 26.82
CA LEU A 125 5.15 6.52 27.49
C LEU A 125 5.51 5.88 28.83
N PHE A 126 6.53 5.02 28.89
CA PHE A 126 6.88 4.30 30.12
C PHE A 126 7.81 5.08 31.07
N ARG A 127 8.54 6.11 30.60
CA ARG A 127 9.48 6.88 31.46
C ARG A 127 8.83 7.54 32.68
N GLY A 128 7.53 7.86 32.61
CA GLY A 128 6.78 8.50 33.70
C GLY A 128 5.70 7.60 34.35
N TRP A 129 5.76 6.29 34.12
CA TRP A 129 4.78 5.33 34.66
C TRP A 129 4.98 5.13 36.18
N ASP A 130 3.87 5.03 36.90
CA ASP A 130 3.85 4.87 38.35
C ASP A 130 3.91 3.40 38.78
N THR A 131 5.14 2.96 39.09
CA THR A 131 5.44 1.62 39.61
C THR A 131 4.82 1.30 40.97
N GLU A 132 4.36 2.31 41.71
CA GLU A 132 3.70 2.11 43.02
C GLU A 132 2.20 1.83 42.84
N LYS A 133 1.56 2.48 41.85
CA LYS A 133 0.13 2.26 41.52
C LYS A 133 -0.12 1.06 40.61
N MET A 134 0.87 0.62 39.85
CA MET A 134 0.75 -0.51 38.93
C MET A 134 2.06 -1.29 38.87
N SER A 135 1.97 -2.62 38.99
CA SER A 135 3.11 -3.53 38.85
C SER A 135 3.45 -3.80 37.37
N SER A 136 4.68 -4.26 37.11
CA SER A 136 5.13 -4.63 35.75
C SER A 136 4.27 -5.75 35.13
N ALA A 137 3.74 -6.66 35.95
CA ALA A 137 2.81 -7.70 35.50
C ALA A 137 1.46 -7.12 35.06
N GLN A 138 0.90 -6.18 35.82
CA GLN A 138 -0.36 -5.50 35.45
C GLN A 138 -0.18 -4.63 34.20
N LEU A 139 0.95 -3.93 34.07
CA LEU A 139 1.29 -3.15 32.89
C LEU A 139 1.37 -4.05 31.64
N MET A 140 2.04 -5.20 31.76
CA MET A 140 2.08 -6.20 30.68
C MET A 140 0.69 -6.72 30.35
N GLY A 141 -0.17 -7.00 31.34
CA GLY A 141 -1.57 -7.37 31.10
C GLY A 141 -2.33 -6.32 30.28
N VAL A 142 -2.21 -5.04 30.64
CA VAL A 142 -2.80 -3.92 29.88
C VAL A 142 -2.22 -3.81 28.45
N MET A 143 -0.94 -4.10 28.26
CA MET A 143 -0.30 -4.17 26.94
C MET A 143 -0.80 -5.36 26.12
N PHE A 144 -0.96 -6.55 26.73
CA PHE A 144 -1.53 -7.74 26.09
C PHE A 144 -2.97 -7.47 25.65
N ASP A 145 -3.84 -6.97 26.54
CA ASP A 145 -5.24 -6.61 26.21
C ASP A 145 -5.31 -5.64 25.02
N THR A 146 -4.42 -4.64 25.01
CA THR A 146 -4.38 -3.62 23.96
C THR A 146 -3.90 -4.20 22.64
N ALA A 147 -2.84 -5.01 22.66
CA ALA A 147 -2.32 -5.66 21.46
C ALA A 147 -3.29 -6.67 20.85
N HIS A 148 -4.07 -7.41 21.67
CA HIS A 148 -5.16 -8.25 21.17
C HIS A 148 -6.23 -7.39 20.50
N LYS A 149 -6.75 -6.34 21.15
CA LYS A 149 -7.73 -5.43 20.53
C LYS A 149 -7.24 -4.79 19.23
N LEU A 150 -5.96 -4.44 19.14
CA LEU A 150 -5.35 -3.94 17.92
C LEU A 150 -5.29 -5.03 16.84
N ALA A 151 -4.89 -6.26 17.18
CA ALA A 151 -4.87 -7.38 16.25
C ALA A 151 -6.28 -7.74 15.74
N ASP A 152 -7.26 -7.85 16.64
CA ASP A 152 -8.66 -8.15 16.33
C ASP A 152 -9.35 -7.06 15.49
N THR A 153 -8.82 -5.83 15.50
CA THR A 153 -9.30 -4.73 14.64
C THR A 153 -8.52 -4.57 13.33
N ARG A 154 -7.56 -5.46 13.04
CA ARG A 154 -6.96 -5.59 11.71
C ARG A 154 -7.69 -6.64 10.88
N THR A 155 -7.89 -6.35 9.61
CA THR A 155 -8.59 -7.22 8.66
C THR A 155 -7.65 -7.67 7.56
N ASP A 156 -7.48 -8.97 7.39
CA ASP A 156 -6.75 -9.58 6.28
C ASP A 156 -7.73 -10.23 5.27
N ASP A 157 -8.12 -9.47 4.25
CA ASP A 157 -8.93 -9.99 3.13
C ASP A 157 -8.11 -10.86 2.14
N ILE A 158 -7.04 -11.51 2.64
CA ILE A 158 -6.06 -12.24 1.85
C ILE A 158 -6.68 -13.37 1.03
N LEU A 159 -7.66 -14.10 1.57
CA LEU A 159 -8.38 -15.16 0.84
C LEU A 159 -9.24 -14.59 -0.30
N ARG A 160 -9.94 -13.48 -0.06
CA ARG A 160 -10.77 -12.79 -1.08
C ARG A 160 -9.88 -12.24 -2.20
N THR A 161 -8.73 -11.69 -1.84
CA THR A 161 -7.71 -11.21 -2.75
C THR A 161 -7.06 -12.33 -3.56
N CYS A 162 -6.69 -13.45 -2.95
CA CYS A 162 -6.19 -14.62 -3.65
C CYS A 162 -7.21 -15.15 -4.67
N LEU A 163 -8.50 -15.22 -4.30
CA LEU A 163 -9.57 -15.58 -5.22
C LEU A 163 -9.67 -14.59 -6.40
N ALA A 164 -9.61 -13.28 -6.14
CA ALA A 164 -9.63 -12.26 -7.20
C ALA A 164 -8.42 -12.37 -8.15
N VAL A 165 -7.23 -12.68 -7.63
CA VAL A 165 -6.01 -12.92 -8.43
C VAL A 165 -6.14 -14.19 -9.27
N VAL A 166 -6.67 -15.29 -8.73
CA VAL A 166 -6.95 -16.52 -9.48
C VAL A 166 -7.98 -16.27 -10.60
N LEU A 167 -9.05 -15.53 -10.31
CA LEU A 167 -10.06 -15.16 -11.31
C LEU A 167 -9.47 -14.30 -12.42
N TYR A 168 -8.59 -13.34 -12.09
CA TYR A 168 -7.87 -12.55 -13.08
C TYR A 168 -6.99 -13.42 -13.99
N PHE A 169 -6.19 -14.33 -13.42
CA PHE A 169 -5.38 -15.25 -14.23
C PHE A 169 -6.26 -16.15 -15.12
N TRP A 170 -7.37 -16.67 -14.59
CA TRP A 170 -8.34 -17.45 -15.36
C TRP A 170 -8.91 -16.67 -16.55
N GLN A 171 -9.25 -15.38 -16.35
CA GLN A 171 -9.77 -14.51 -17.40
C GLN A 171 -8.71 -14.17 -18.46
N VAL A 172 -7.46 -13.90 -18.04
CA VAL A 172 -6.33 -13.71 -18.97
C VAL A 172 -6.10 -14.97 -19.81
N ILE A 173 -6.06 -16.16 -19.20
CA ILE A 173 -5.92 -17.44 -19.89
C ILE A 173 -7.10 -17.68 -20.85
N SER A 174 -8.33 -17.42 -20.40
CA SER A 174 -9.54 -17.56 -21.22
C SER A 174 -9.50 -16.66 -22.47
N ALA A 175 -8.90 -15.47 -22.38
CA ALA A 175 -8.72 -14.56 -23.51
C ALA A 175 -7.71 -15.05 -24.57
N PHE A 176 -6.81 -15.99 -24.24
CA PHE A 176 -5.96 -16.68 -25.22
C PHE A 176 -6.70 -17.83 -25.94
N ILE A 177 -7.74 -18.40 -25.33
CA ILE A 177 -8.47 -19.55 -25.89
C ILE A 177 -9.55 -19.02 -26.84
N ALA A 178 -9.29 -19.09 -28.15
CA ALA A 178 -10.18 -18.58 -29.20
C ALA A 178 -11.62 -19.15 -29.16
N ILE A 179 -11.80 -20.34 -28.58
CA ILE A 179 -13.10 -21.00 -28.38
C ILE A 179 -13.93 -20.30 -27.28
N LEU A 180 -13.27 -19.71 -26.27
CA LEU A 180 -13.91 -19.04 -25.13
C LEU A 180 -13.98 -17.51 -25.31
N GLY A 181 -13.04 -16.92 -26.04
CA GLY A 181 -12.96 -15.46 -26.26
C GLY A 181 -14.02 -14.87 -27.21
N GLY A 182 -14.81 -15.71 -27.89
CA GLY A 182 -15.69 -15.31 -28.99
C GLY A 182 -14.91 -15.09 -30.29
N GLY A 183 -15.57 -15.31 -31.44
CA GLY A 183 -14.98 -15.23 -32.78
C GLY A 183 -14.70 -13.81 -33.28
N ASP A 184 -13.99 -13.01 -32.49
CA ASP A 184 -13.73 -11.59 -32.75
C ASP A 184 -12.72 -11.35 -33.89
N LEU A 185 -13.07 -10.41 -34.77
CA LEU A 185 -12.30 -10.04 -35.98
C LEU A 185 -11.00 -9.24 -35.71
N SER A 186 -10.63 -9.00 -34.45
CA SER A 186 -9.45 -8.19 -34.09
C SER A 186 -8.35 -9.05 -33.44
N PRO A 187 -7.05 -8.87 -33.77
CA PRO A 187 -5.98 -9.67 -33.19
C PRO A 187 -5.99 -9.59 -31.64
N PRO A 188 -6.13 -10.73 -30.94
CA PRO A 188 -6.29 -10.72 -29.48
C PRO A 188 -5.03 -10.20 -28.76
N SER A 189 -3.87 -10.37 -29.40
CA SER A 189 -2.54 -9.98 -28.92
C SER A 189 -2.45 -8.60 -28.27
N GLY A 190 -3.00 -7.56 -28.90
CA GLY A 190 -2.89 -6.20 -28.37
C GLY A 190 -3.83 -5.91 -27.20
N ARG A 191 -4.98 -6.60 -27.11
CA ARG A 191 -5.85 -6.53 -25.93
C ARG A 191 -5.17 -7.22 -24.75
N ILE A 192 -4.63 -8.41 -25.01
CA ILE A 192 -3.86 -9.22 -24.07
C ILE A 192 -2.64 -8.45 -23.56
N ALA A 193 -1.85 -7.81 -24.44
CA ALA A 193 -0.69 -7.03 -24.04
C ALA A 193 -1.05 -5.89 -23.08
N THR A 194 -2.15 -5.16 -23.32
CA THR A 194 -2.63 -4.11 -22.40
C THR A 194 -3.07 -4.68 -21.04
N ALA A 195 -3.69 -5.87 -21.02
CA ALA A 195 -4.00 -6.56 -19.76
C ALA A 195 -2.71 -7.00 -19.04
N ILE A 196 -1.74 -7.58 -19.76
CA ILE A 196 -0.44 -7.97 -19.25
C ILE A 196 0.34 -6.78 -18.69
N PHE A 197 0.29 -5.61 -19.34
CA PHE A 197 0.86 -4.37 -18.81
C PHE A 197 0.30 -4.02 -17.42
N MET A 198 -1.00 -4.19 -17.21
CA MET A 198 -1.67 -3.93 -15.93
C MET A 198 -1.43 -5.00 -14.84
N THR A 199 -0.66 -6.06 -15.10
CA THR A 199 -0.37 -7.11 -14.09
C THR A 199 0.39 -6.61 -12.87
N TRP A 200 1.03 -5.42 -12.93
CA TRP A 200 1.63 -4.77 -11.76
C TRP A 200 0.63 -4.49 -10.63
N ILE A 201 -0.68 -4.45 -10.93
CA ILE A 201 -1.75 -4.32 -9.93
C ILE A 201 -1.76 -5.52 -8.98
N ILE A 202 -1.45 -6.74 -9.47
CA ILE A 202 -1.48 -7.98 -8.66
C ILE A 202 -0.60 -7.87 -7.41
N PRO A 203 0.72 -7.57 -7.50
CA PRO A 203 1.55 -7.42 -6.31
C PRO A 203 1.13 -6.23 -5.43
N ILE A 204 0.52 -5.16 -5.96
CA ILE A 204 0.01 -4.08 -5.10
C ILE A 204 -1.17 -4.57 -4.26
N VAL A 205 -2.17 -5.22 -4.87
CA VAL A 205 -3.34 -5.71 -4.14
C VAL A 205 -2.91 -6.77 -3.12
N LEU A 206 -2.00 -7.68 -3.49
CA LEU A 206 -1.42 -8.66 -2.57
C LEU A 206 -0.67 -7.98 -1.41
N LEU A 207 0.26 -7.06 -1.69
CA LEU A 207 1.02 -6.36 -0.65
C LEU A 207 0.11 -5.51 0.25
N SER A 208 -0.91 -4.85 -0.31
CA SER A 208 -1.91 -4.10 0.45
C SER A 208 -2.67 -4.98 1.45
N ASN A 209 -3.01 -6.22 1.05
CA ASN A 209 -3.69 -7.18 1.92
C ASN A 209 -2.74 -7.85 2.92
N VAL A 210 -1.45 -8.00 2.59
CA VAL A 210 -0.40 -8.52 3.48
C VAL A 210 0.03 -7.50 4.54
N VAL A 211 0.04 -6.20 4.20
CA VAL A 211 0.16 -5.12 5.18
C VAL A 211 -1.07 -5.15 6.08
N GLY A 212 -2.25 -5.10 5.48
CA GLY A 212 -3.53 -5.01 6.18
C GLY A 212 -3.70 -3.66 6.89
N GLY A 213 -4.95 -3.19 6.94
CA GLY A 213 -5.35 -2.00 7.68
C GLY A 213 -6.04 -2.37 8.99
N PHE A 214 -6.14 -1.38 9.88
CA PHE A 214 -7.21 -1.41 10.86
C PHE A 214 -8.55 -1.11 10.16
N VAL A 215 -9.64 -1.71 10.62
CA VAL A 215 -11.01 -1.40 10.14
C VAL A 215 -11.27 0.10 10.08
N SER A 216 -10.71 0.87 11.03
CA SER A 216 -10.44 2.28 10.80
C SER A 216 -9.26 2.78 11.64
N ARG A 217 -8.54 3.80 11.16
CA ARG A 217 -7.56 4.53 11.97
C ARG A 217 -8.18 5.17 13.21
N ARG A 218 -9.49 5.46 13.20
CA ARG A 218 -10.25 5.93 14.37
C ARG A 218 -10.34 4.84 15.45
N SER A 219 -10.55 3.59 15.07
CA SER A 219 -10.55 2.43 15.99
C SER A 219 -9.18 2.25 16.64
N CYS A 220 -8.11 2.24 15.84
CA CYS A 220 -6.73 2.20 16.33
C CYS A 220 -6.43 3.36 17.30
N PHE A 221 -6.79 4.59 16.92
CA PHE A 221 -6.65 5.78 17.79
C PHE A 221 -7.41 5.63 19.11
N GLN A 222 -8.65 5.13 19.10
CA GLN A 222 -9.44 4.93 20.32
C GLN A 222 -8.83 3.87 21.23
N ILE A 223 -8.40 2.73 20.68
CA ILE A 223 -7.72 1.67 21.44
C ILE A 223 -6.43 2.19 22.06
N MET A 224 -5.62 2.94 21.32
CA MET A 224 -4.38 3.53 21.82
C MET A 224 -4.65 4.65 22.84
N GLN A 225 -5.71 5.44 22.69
CA GLN A 225 -6.11 6.44 23.67
C GLN A 225 -6.52 5.79 25.01
N ASP A 226 -7.30 4.72 24.96
CA ASP A 226 -7.73 3.98 26.16
C ASP A 226 -6.58 3.20 26.81
N PHE A 227 -5.63 2.71 26.03
CA PHE A 227 -4.37 2.15 26.52
C PHE A 227 -3.57 3.19 27.32
N VAL A 228 -3.35 4.39 26.77
CA VAL A 228 -2.61 5.46 27.46
C VAL A 228 -3.33 5.88 28.76
N ARG A 229 -4.66 5.97 28.76
CA ARG A 229 -5.48 6.28 29.95
C ARG A 229 -5.34 5.26 31.08
N LYS A 230 -5.11 3.98 30.76
CA LYS A 230 -4.96 2.91 31.76
C LYS A 230 -3.63 2.92 32.50
N ILE A 231 -2.61 3.64 32.00
CA ILE A 231 -1.26 3.64 32.58
C ILE A 231 -1.14 4.78 33.61
N PRO A 232 -1.09 4.50 34.93
CA PRO A 232 -0.97 5.53 35.94
C PRO A 232 0.41 6.22 35.88
N ARG A 233 0.47 7.48 36.31
CA ARG A 233 1.70 8.30 36.31
C ARG A 233 1.95 8.93 37.67
N LYS A 234 3.23 9.19 37.95
CA LYS A 234 3.66 9.97 39.12
C LYS A 234 3.38 11.45 38.85
N GLY A 235 2.63 12.11 39.74
CA GLY A 235 2.20 13.52 39.61
C GLY A 235 0.77 13.67 39.07
N ASP A 236 -0.22 13.33 39.90
CA ASP A 236 -1.60 13.11 39.45
C ASP A 236 -2.39 14.38 39.07
N VAL A 237 -3.47 14.17 38.30
CA VAL A 237 -4.47 15.15 37.82
C VAL A 237 -3.97 16.24 36.84
N GLY A 238 -2.87 16.95 37.12
CA GLY A 238 -2.38 18.04 36.25
C GLY A 238 -1.69 17.55 34.98
N ALA A 239 -0.81 16.55 35.11
CA ALA A 239 0.13 16.12 34.05
C ALA A 239 -0.51 15.38 32.86
N ILE A 240 -1.83 15.12 32.88
CA ILE A 240 -2.57 14.66 31.69
C ILE A 240 -2.57 15.79 30.63
N ARG A 241 -2.59 17.05 31.06
CA ARG A 241 -2.41 18.23 30.19
C ARG A 241 -0.98 18.30 29.65
N ASP A 242 0.02 18.02 30.49
CA ASP A 242 1.44 18.00 30.10
C ASP A 242 1.84 16.76 29.29
N TRP A 243 0.92 15.84 29.01
CA TRP A 243 1.10 14.87 27.92
C TRP A 243 0.91 15.46 26.52
N GLN A 244 0.60 16.76 26.44
CA GLN A 244 0.61 17.53 25.20
C GLN A 244 1.85 17.28 24.32
N PRO A 245 3.13 17.21 24.73
CA PRO A 245 4.25 16.98 23.79
C PRO A 245 4.19 15.67 22.96
N CYS A 246 3.48 14.64 23.44
CA CYS A 246 3.22 13.38 22.70
C CYS A 246 1.81 13.31 22.11
N TYR A 247 0.83 13.96 22.73
CA TYR A 247 -0.53 14.12 22.19
C TYR A 247 -0.54 15.07 20.97
N LEU A 248 0.24 16.17 21.03
CA LEU A 248 0.54 17.15 19.98
C LEU A 248 1.39 16.56 18.86
N ALA A 249 2.21 15.54 19.12
CA ALA A 249 2.90 14.82 18.04
C ALA A 249 1.91 14.19 17.04
N LEU A 250 0.75 13.81 17.56
CA LEU A 250 -0.40 13.24 16.86
C LEU A 250 -1.43 14.31 16.45
N LEU A 251 -1.30 15.55 16.93
CA LEU A 251 -2.30 16.64 16.86
C LEU A 251 -1.69 18.05 16.62
N TRP A 252 -0.56 18.19 15.91
CA TRP A 252 -0.22 19.45 15.23
C TRP A 252 -1.13 19.53 14.00
N TYR A 253 -2.39 19.98 14.06
CA TYR A 253 -2.72 21.38 14.37
C TYR A 253 -4.20 21.63 14.74
N VAL A 254 -5.00 20.59 14.97
CA VAL A 254 -6.45 20.68 14.69
C VAL A 254 -7.33 19.75 15.54
N HIS A 255 -8.66 19.96 15.60
CA HIS A 255 -9.59 19.15 16.41
C HIS A 255 -9.57 17.66 15.98
N LYS A 256 -10.16 16.77 16.81
CA LYS A 256 -10.29 15.35 16.48
C LYS A 256 -10.92 15.12 15.10
N GLU A 257 -11.97 15.88 14.74
CA GLU A 257 -12.56 15.84 13.41
C GLU A 257 -11.52 16.20 12.34
N ASP A 258 -10.86 17.34 12.53
CA ASP A 258 -9.91 17.89 11.58
C ASP A 258 -8.62 17.07 11.42
N TYR A 259 -8.17 16.31 12.43
CA TYR A 259 -7.12 15.29 12.24
C TYR A 259 -7.54 14.25 11.21
N PHE A 260 -8.80 13.78 11.25
CA PHE A 260 -9.31 12.84 10.26
C PHE A 260 -9.57 13.51 8.89
N VAL A 261 -9.93 14.79 8.87
CA VAL A 261 -10.03 15.58 7.62
C VAL A 261 -8.64 15.76 6.98
N ALA A 262 -7.64 16.18 7.77
CA ALA A 262 -6.26 16.33 7.33
C ALA A 262 -5.65 15.00 6.91
N GLN A 263 -5.94 13.90 7.62
CA GLN A 263 -5.56 12.55 7.21
C GLN A 263 -6.11 12.18 5.82
N ALA A 264 -7.34 12.59 5.49
CA ALA A 264 -7.91 12.36 4.16
C ALA A 264 -7.17 13.12 3.04
N TRP A 265 -6.42 14.18 3.36
CA TRP A 265 -5.58 14.94 2.43
C TRP A 265 -4.09 14.52 2.46
N ASN A 266 -3.57 14.16 3.64
CA ASN A 266 -2.17 13.73 3.86
C ASN A 266 -1.92 12.26 3.49
N GLY A 267 -2.83 11.64 2.75
CA GLY A 267 -2.68 10.26 2.33
C GLY A 267 -2.79 9.23 3.47
N ALA A 268 -3.80 9.31 4.34
CA ALA A 268 -4.09 8.26 5.36
C ALA A 268 -4.56 6.91 4.77
N ILE A 269 -4.66 6.88 3.46
CA ILE A 269 -4.28 5.79 2.57
C ILE A 269 -3.18 4.89 3.20
N TYR A 270 -3.50 3.63 3.53
CA TYR A 270 -2.50 2.67 4.04
C TYR A 270 -1.34 2.43 3.06
N ILE A 271 -1.59 2.62 1.77
CA ILE A 271 -0.61 2.43 0.70
C ILE A 271 0.31 3.65 0.45
N TYR A 272 0.20 4.76 1.22
CA TYR A 272 1.05 5.95 1.03
C TYR A 272 1.92 6.25 2.27
N ARG A 273 3.25 6.34 2.06
CA ARG A 273 4.22 6.77 3.08
C ARG A 273 5.15 7.81 2.43
N PRO A 274 4.90 9.13 2.54
CA PRO A 274 5.65 10.13 1.78
C PRO A 274 7.15 10.05 2.08
N HIS A 275 7.52 10.10 3.35
CA HIS A 275 8.91 9.94 3.76
C HIS A 275 9.27 8.44 3.80
N LYS A 276 10.03 8.00 2.80
CA LYS A 276 10.56 6.61 2.68
C LYS A 276 11.73 6.34 3.63
N ARG A 277 11.69 6.92 4.84
CA ARG A 277 12.68 6.78 5.90
C ARG A 277 12.41 5.50 6.67
N LEU A 278 13.41 4.61 6.68
CA LEU A 278 13.43 3.41 7.52
C LEU A 278 14.24 3.71 8.78
N LEU A 279 13.78 3.22 9.94
CA LEU A 279 14.52 3.34 11.19
C LEU A 279 15.90 2.71 11.05
N GLN A 280 16.95 3.43 11.47
CA GLN A 280 18.33 2.95 11.46
C GLN A 280 18.54 1.96 12.60
N GLY A 281 18.28 0.68 12.34
CA GLY A 281 18.58 -0.43 13.24
C GLY A 281 19.67 -1.32 12.64
N SER A 282 20.59 -1.83 13.46
CA SER A 282 21.79 -2.59 13.05
C SER A 282 21.53 -4.00 12.47
N SER A 283 20.33 -4.28 11.94
CA SER A 283 20.01 -5.58 11.35
C SER A 283 20.56 -5.67 9.93
N ARG A 284 21.09 -6.84 9.56
CA ARG A 284 21.55 -7.16 8.19
C ARG A 284 20.37 -7.44 7.22
N THR A 285 19.21 -6.82 7.41
CA THR A 285 18.04 -7.01 6.53
C THR A 285 18.19 -6.24 5.23
N LEU A 286 17.57 -6.78 4.17
CA LEU A 286 17.74 -6.40 2.76
C LEU A 286 17.39 -4.93 2.43
N GLY A 287 16.60 -4.26 3.28
CA GLY A 287 15.97 -2.98 2.97
C GLY A 287 16.87 -1.76 3.13
N SER A 288 17.78 -1.51 2.18
CA SER A 288 18.08 -0.11 1.88
C SER A 288 16.84 0.51 1.21
N SER A 289 16.57 1.81 1.41
CA SER A 289 15.39 2.44 0.80
C SER A 289 15.44 2.34 -0.74
N ALA A 290 16.65 2.37 -1.32
CA ALA A 290 16.91 2.09 -2.73
C ALA A 290 16.62 0.64 -3.14
N ALA A 291 16.92 -0.36 -2.32
CA ALA A 291 16.57 -1.76 -2.62
C ALA A 291 15.05 -1.97 -2.65
N LEU A 292 14.31 -1.31 -1.76
CA LEU A 292 12.84 -1.31 -1.79
C LEU A 292 12.29 -0.59 -3.03
N LEU A 293 12.93 0.50 -3.47
CA LEU A 293 12.57 1.18 -4.73
C LEU A 293 12.82 0.28 -5.95
N MET A 294 13.95 -0.42 -6.02
CA MET A 294 14.22 -1.37 -7.11
C MET A 294 13.20 -2.51 -7.12
N LEU A 295 12.81 -3.01 -5.95
CA LEU A 295 11.76 -4.02 -5.81
C LEU A 295 10.36 -3.49 -6.19
N ALA A 296 10.09 -2.19 -6.00
CA ALA A 296 8.86 -1.52 -6.44
C ALA A 296 8.82 -1.28 -7.95
N VAL A 297 9.96 -0.97 -8.58
CA VAL A 297 10.06 -0.82 -10.05
C VAL A 297 9.88 -2.17 -10.75
N LEU A 298 10.33 -3.27 -10.15
CA LEU A 298 10.42 -4.58 -10.78
C LEU A 298 9.07 -5.10 -11.37
N PRO A 299 7.92 -5.10 -10.65
CA PRO A 299 6.65 -5.52 -11.24
C PRO A 299 6.21 -4.70 -12.46
N VAL A 300 6.35 -3.37 -12.38
CA VAL A 300 5.96 -2.44 -13.45
C VAL A 300 6.87 -2.61 -14.67
N PHE A 301 8.17 -2.82 -14.43
CA PHE A 301 9.13 -3.09 -15.50
C PHE A 301 8.88 -4.45 -16.18
N ILE A 302 8.68 -5.53 -15.40
CA ILE A 302 8.35 -6.85 -15.94
C ILE A 302 7.07 -6.79 -16.79
N SER A 303 5.99 -6.18 -16.27
CA SER A 303 4.72 -6.10 -16.99
C SER A 303 4.84 -5.28 -18.28
N THR A 304 5.63 -4.20 -18.27
CA THR A 304 5.98 -3.39 -19.45
C THR A 304 6.73 -4.22 -20.49
N VAL A 305 7.83 -4.88 -20.10
CA VAL A 305 8.64 -5.70 -21.03
C VAL A 305 7.83 -6.85 -21.61
N THR A 306 7.03 -7.56 -20.79
CA THR A 306 6.18 -8.65 -21.30
C THR A 306 5.09 -8.13 -22.25
N SER A 307 4.50 -6.97 -21.96
CA SER A 307 3.54 -6.31 -22.86
C SER A 307 4.17 -5.94 -24.21
N GLU A 308 5.34 -5.28 -24.20
CA GLU A 308 6.07 -4.90 -25.43
C GLU A 308 6.49 -6.12 -26.25
N VAL A 309 6.97 -7.19 -25.60
CA VAL A 309 7.28 -8.46 -26.29
C VAL A 309 6.04 -9.02 -26.99
N ILE A 310 4.89 -9.03 -26.32
CA ILE A 310 3.63 -9.49 -26.95
C ILE A 310 3.24 -8.58 -28.11
N ILE A 311 3.35 -7.26 -27.98
CA ILE A 311 3.03 -6.30 -29.06
C ILE A 311 3.96 -6.50 -30.25
N TYR A 312 5.27 -6.61 -30.02
CA TYR A 312 6.29 -6.66 -31.06
C TYR A 312 6.20 -7.90 -31.94
N TYR A 313 6.00 -9.08 -31.34
CA TYR A 313 5.98 -10.35 -32.08
C TYR A 313 4.63 -10.68 -32.75
N ASN A 314 3.53 -10.11 -32.27
CA ASN A 314 2.20 -10.38 -32.83
C ASN A 314 1.80 -9.37 -33.92
N PRO A 315 0.95 -9.76 -34.89
CA PRO A 315 0.45 -8.82 -35.90
C PRO A 315 -0.36 -7.65 -35.30
N PRO A 316 -0.14 -6.39 -35.76
CA PRO A 316 0.92 -5.96 -36.68
C PRO A 316 2.29 -5.94 -35.98
N ARG A 317 3.28 -6.65 -36.55
CA ARG A 317 4.62 -6.81 -35.95
C ARG A 317 5.35 -5.48 -35.83
N GLY A 318 6.18 -5.35 -34.80
CA GLY A 318 7.00 -4.17 -34.54
C GLY A 318 6.35 -3.14 -33.62
N LEU A 319 6.97 -1.96 -33.53
CA LEU A 319 6.61 -0.93 -32.55
C LEU A 319 5.45 -0.06 -33.07
N GLY A 320 4.23 -0.57 -32.95
CA GLY A 320 2.99 0.12 -33.33
C GLY A 320 2.47 1.10 -32.26
N CYS A 321 1.30 1.71 -32.52
CA CYS A 321 0.69 2.71 -31.62
C CYS A 321 0.45 2.19 -30.18
N ARG A 322 0.26 0.88 -30.03
CA ARG A 322 0.08 0.23 -28.72
C ARG A 322 1.38 0.21 -27.91
N GLY A 323 2.52 -0.05 -28.55
CA GLY A 323 3.82 0.02 -27.89
C GLY A 323 4.19 1.45 -27.53
N VAL A 324 3.98 2.41 -28.45
CA VAL A 324 4.14 3.85 -28.14
C VAL A 324 3.28 4.28 -26.93
N LEU A 325 2.06 3.77 -26.80
CA LEU A 325 1.19 4.03 -25.65
C LEU A 325 1.71 3.41 -24.34
N VAL A 326 2.18 2.17 -24.37
CA VAL A 326 2.76 1.48 -23.19
C VAL A 326 4.07 2.16 -22.76
N LEU A 327 4.95 2.50 -23.72
CA LEU A 327 6.15 3.31 -23.49
C LEU A 327 5.84 4.71 -22.93
N ALA A 328 4.74 5.35 -23.37
CA ALA A 328 4.29 6.61 -22.80
C ALA A 328 3.79 6.45 -21.35
N PHE A 329 3.04 5.38 -21.04
CA PHE A 329 2.59 5.10 -19.67
C PHE A 329 3.76 4.81 -18.71
N ILE A 330 4.71 3.96 -19.07
CA ILE A 330 5.89 3.71 -18.21
C ILE A 330 6.73 4.99 -18.02
N SER A 331 6.87 5.81 -19.06
CA SER A 331 7.55 7.11 -18.96
C SER A 331 6.83 8.05 -17.98
N ALA A 332 5.49 8.09 -18.04
CA ALA A 332 4.66 8.85 -17.12
C ALA A 332 4.76 8.32 -15.68
N TYR A 333 4.78 7.00 -15.47
CA TYR A 333 4.94 6.39 -14.15
C TYR A 333 6.31 6.68 -13.53
N VAL A 334 7.39 6.59 -14.31
CA VAL A 334 8.74 6.96 -13.84
C VAL A 334 8.81 8.46 -13.53
N ALA A 335 8.23 9.32 -14.38
CA ALA A 335 8.19 10.76 -14.12
C ALA A 335 7.36 11.10 -12.87
N SER A 336 6.21 10.44 -12.68
CA SER A 336 5.37 10.58 -11.49
C SER A 336 6.16 10.19 -10.24
N ALA A 337 6.77 9.01 -10.21
CA ALA A 337 7.54 8.52 -9.06
C ALA A 337 8.72 9.43 -8.72
N LEU A 338 9.40 9.99 -9.74
CA LEU A 338 10.47 10.97 -9.55
C LEU A 338 9.94 12.29 -8.97
N LEU A 339 8.80 12.80 -9.47
CA LEU A 339 8.17 14.01 -8.92
C LEU A 339 7.71 13.78 -7.46
N THR A 340 7.01 12.68 -7.19
CA THR A 340 6.57 12.29 -5.85
C THR A 340 7.76 12.17 -4.88
N TRP A 341 8.87 11.57 -5.32
CA TRP A 341 10.10 11.50 -4.54
C TRP A 341 10.71 12.88 -4.28
N CYS A 342 10.85 13.72 -5.32
CA CYS A 342 11.35 15.08 -5.20
C CYS A 342 10.51 15.90 -4.20
N PHE A 343 9.19 15.90 -4.31
CA PHE A 343 8.30 16.63 -3.39
C PHE A 343 8.26 16.03 -1.98
N SER A 344 8.57 14.74 -1.80
CA SER A 344 8.62 14.08 -0.48
C SER A 344 9.95 14.21 0.25
N CYS A 345 10.97 14.77 -0.41
CA CYS A 345 12.30 15.01 0.15
C CYS A 345 12.52 16.43 0.69
N TRP A 346 11.57 17.35 0.44
CA TRP A 346 11.49 18.69 1.02
C TRP A 346 10.47 18.71 2.17
#